data_AF-A0A437P1B9-F1
#
_entry.id   AF-A0A437P1B9-F1
#
_cell.length_a   1.000
_cell.length_b   1.000
_cell.length_c   1.000
_cell.angle_alpha   90.00
_cell.angle_beta   90.00
_cell.angle_gamma   90.00
#
_symmetry.space_group_name_H-M   'P 1'
#
loop_
_entity.id
_entity.type
_entity.pdbx_description
1 polymer ?
#
loop_
_entity_poly.entity_id
_entity_poly.type
_entity_poly.pdbx_seq_one_letter_code
_entity_poly.pdbx_strand_id
1 'polypeptide(L)'
;MTGVPASAAGGTGKPAPGGKLGAAAVNQASLWNIANILTMIRLVLVPGFVALLLADGGYDPVWRAWAWAAFAVAMITDVFDGHLARTYNLVTDFGKIADPIADKAIMGAALVCLSSLGDLPWWVTGVILGRELGITLLRFWVIRYGVIPASRGGKMKTLAQGTAVGMYVLALTGPLATFRFWVMAVAVALTVITGLDYVKQAVVLRRQGMAAAERAARDEREAAAER
;
A
#
# COMPACT_ATOMS: atom_id res chain seq x y z
N MET A 1 -1.33 53.56 54.30
CA MET A 1 0.00 54.12 54.64
C MET A 1 0.47 53.32 55.84
N THR A 2 1.54 52.55 55.88
CA THR A 2 2.82 52.48 55.16
C THR A 2 3.49 51.19 55.66
N GLY A 3 4.25 50.46 54.84
CA GLY A 3 5.01 49.33 55.37
C GLY A 3 5.70 48.42 54.34
N VAL A 4 6.73 48.95 53.67
CA VAL A 4 7.88 48.22 53.11
C VAL A 4 9.10 49.00 53.66
N PRO A 5 10.23 48.41 54.15
CA PRO A 5 11.13 47.48 53.42
C PRO A 5 11.76 46.31 54.26
N ALA A 6 12.01 45.15 53.66
CA ALA A 6 13.25 44.61 53.03
C ALA A 6 14.29 43.98 54.00
N SER A 7 14.68 42.71 53.77
CA SER A 7 16.04 42.31 53.34
C SER A 7 16.33 40.80 53.48
N ALA A 8 16.73 40.20 52.35
CA ALA A 8 17.71 39.15 52.06
C ALA A 8 17.99 37.93 52.99
N ALA A 9 17.80 36.73 52.43
CA ALA A 9 18.78 35.62 52.29
C ALA A 9 18.11 34.55 51.40
N GLY A 10 18.63 34.12 50.25
CA GLY A 10 19.90 33.43 50.08
C GLY A 10 19.64 31.92 50.00
N GLY A 11 19.36 31.39 48.81
CA GLY A 11 19.05 29.96 48.63
C GLY A 11 18.95 29.55 47.17
N THR A 12 20.10 29.46 46.49
CA THR A 12 20.24 28.86 45.16
C THR A 12 20.13 27.33 45.25
N GLY A 13 19.07 26.75 44.70
CA GLY A 13 18.94 25.32 44.46
C GLY A 13 18.29 25.07 43.11
N LYS A 14 19.08 24.68 42.11
CA LYS A 14 18.61 24.21 40.80
C LYS A 14 17.48 23.16 40.97
N PRO A 15 16.35 23.25 40.26
CA PRO A 15 15.50 22.07 40.10
C PRO A 15 16.23 21.06 39.21
N ALA A 16 16.41 19.84 39.73
CA ALA A 16 17.02 18.73 39.00
C ALA A 16 16.18 18.34 37.78
N PRO A 17 16.78 18.02 36.62
CA PRO A 17 16.07 17.55 35.44
C PRO A 17 15.77 16.05 35.60
N GLY A 18 14.73 15.74 36.37
CA GLY A 18 14.27 14.37 36.62
C GLY A 18 13.21 13.93 35.62
N GLY A 19 13.66 13.30 34.52
CA GLY A 19 12.96 12.19 33.88
C GLY A 19 11.54 12.43 33.36
N LYS A 20 11.41 13.10 32.21
CA LYS A 20 10.29 12.89 31.26
C LYS A 20 10.38 11.51 30.57
N LEU A 21 10.75 10.45 31.31
CA LEU A 21 10.86 9.08 30.81
C LEU A 21 9.55 8.29 30.96
N GLY A 22 8.52 8.87 31.60
CA GLY A 22 7.23 8.21 31.83
C GLY A 22 6.13 8.51 30.80
N ALA A 23 6.37 9.39 29.82
CA ALA A 23 5.31 9.86 28.90
C ALA A 23 5.46 9.36 27.45
N ALA A 24 6.46 8.54 27.15
CA ALA A 24 6.73 8.05 25.79
C ALA A 24 6.60 6.52 25.63
N ALA A 25 5.92 5.84 26.55
CA ALA A 25 5.36 4.52 26.26
C ALA A 25 4.06 4.72 25.45
N VAL A 26 4.20 5.34 24.27
CA VAL A 26 3.16 5.24 23.24
C VAL A 26 3.03 3.74 22.99
N ASN A 27 1.83 3.22 23.18
CA ASN A 27 1.48 1.80 23.07
C ASN A 27 1.88 1.28 21.68
N GLN A 28 3.14 0.88 21.50
CA GLN A 28 3.64 0.35 20.23
C GLN A 28 3.02 -1.02 20.08
N ALA A 29 2.15 -1.18 19.09
CA ALA A 29 1.57 -2.48 18.79
C ALA A 29 2.69 -3.51 18.63
N SER A 30 2.58 -4.64 19.34
CA SER A 30 3.58 -5.71 19.31
C SER A 30 3.78 -6.21 17.88
N LEU A 31 5.01 -6.61 17.53
CA LEU A 31 5.28 -7.28 16.25
C LEU A 31 4.44 -8.55 16.07
N TRP A 32 4.09 -9.21 17.17
CA TRP A 32 3.25 -10.42 17.21
C TRP A 32 1.76 -10.09 17.37
N ASN A 33 1.31 -9.01 16.71
CA ASN A 33 -0.12 -8.76 16.60
C ASN A 33 -0.71 -9.54 15.42
N ILE A 34 -2.03 -9.72 15.47
CA ILE A 34 -2.79 -10.49 14.48
C ILE A 34 -2.59 -9.99 13.04
N ALA A 35 -2.51 -8.66 12.82
CA ALA A 35 -2.34 -8.10 11.48
C ALA A 35 -0.96 -8.47 10.89
N ASN A 36 0.11 -8.34 11.67
CA ASN A 36 1.45 -8.72 11.22
C ASN A 36 1.58 -10.23 10.95
N ILE A 37 0.93 -11.08 11.77
CA ILE A 37 0.92 -12.54 11.55
C ILE A 37 0.23 -12.87 10.23
N LEU A 38 -0.91 -12.22 9.94
CA LEU A 38 -1.61 -12.36 8.65
C LEU A 38 -0.71 -11.95 7.47
N THR A 39 0.00 -10.83 7.57
CA THR A 39 0.97 -10.38 6.55
C THR A 39 2.09 -11.40 6.35
N MET A 40 2.66 -11.95 7.45
CA MET A 40 3.73 -12.96 7.38
C MET A 40 3.24 -14.26 6.72
N ILE A 41 2.06 -14.73 7.10
CA ILE A 41 1.43 -15.90 6.47
C ILE A 41 1.23 -15.66 4.97
N ARG A 42 0.75 -14.48 4.57
CA ARG A 42 0.62 -14.12 3.15
C ARG A 42 1.94 -14.21 2.42
N LEU A 43 3.01 -13.69 3.03
CA LEU A 43 4.34 -13.70 2.43
C LEU A 43 4.88 -15.12 2.21
N VAL A 44 4.54 -16.06 3.12
CA VAL A 44 4.83 -17.50 2.99
C VAL A 44 3.88 -18.18 1.99
N LEU A 45 2.63 -17.74 1.87
CA LEU A 45 1.69 -18.27 0.88
C LEU A 45 2.11 -17.96 -0.56
N VAL A 46 2.87 -16.89 -0.83
CA VAL A 46 3.34 -16.56 -2.19
C VAL A 46 4.18 -17.69 -2.82
N PRO A 47 5.30 -18.15 -2.21
CA PRO A 47 6.06 -19.27 -2.78
C PRO A 47 5.25 -20.57 -2.81
N GLY A 48 4.38 -20.80 -1.83
CA GLY A 48 3.46 -21.95 -1.84
C GLY A 48 2.50 -21.92 -3.03
N PHE A 49 1.88 -20.77 -3.30
CA PHE A 49 1.03 -20.54 -4.47
C PHE A 49 1.78 -20.78 -5.78
N VAL A 50 3.00 -20.25 -5.90
CA VAL A 50 3.84 -20.46 -7.10
C VAL A 50 4.13 -21.95 -7.31
N ALA A 51 4.52 -22.65 -6.25
CA ALA A 51 4.79 -24.09 -6.31
C ALA A 51 3.55 -24.88 -6.73
N LEU A 52 2.37 -24.57 -6.16
CA LEU A 52 1.11 -25.20 -6.51
C LEU A 52 0.69 -24.91 -7.96
N LEU A 53 0.86 -23.68 -8.43
CA LEU A 53 0.44 -23.28 -9.77
C LEU A 53 1.34 -23.87 -10.86
N LEU A 54 2.64 -24.05 -10.58
CA LEU A 54 3.60 -24.62 -11.52
C LEU A 54 3.76 -26.15 -11.38
N ALA A 55 3.11 -26.75 -10.38
CA ALA A 55 3.14 -28.19 -10.17
C ALA A 55 2.61 -28.95 -11.38
N ASP A 56 3.27 -30.07 -11.70
CA ASP A 56 2.88 -30.98 -12.78
C ASP A 56 2.65 -30.27 -14.14
N GLY A 57 3.52 -29.30 -14.46
CA GLY A 57 3.43 -28.54 -15.70
C GLY A 57 2.36 -27.44 -15.72
N GLY A 58 1.62 -27.25 -14.62
CA GLY A 58 0.71 -26.12 -14.40
C GLY A 58 -0.68 -26.24 -15.02
N TYR A 59 -1.04 -27.43 -15.51
CA TYR A 59 -2.36 -27.69 -16.11
C TYR A 59 -3.16 -28.77 -15.41
N ASP A 60 -2.59 -29.46 -14.42
CA ASP A 60 -3.34 -30.41 -13.61
C ASP A 60 -4.48 -29.70 -12.84
N PRO A 61 -5.74 -30.15 -12.97
CA PRO A 61 -6.89 -29.49 -12.35
C PRO A 61 -6.85 -29.46 -10.82
N VAL A 62 -6.27 -30.49 -10.18
CA VAL A 62 -6.19 -30.60 -8.72
C VAL A 62 -5.20 -29.57 -8.19
N TRP A 63 -4.02 -29.48 -8.80
CA TRP A 63 -3.00 -28.49 -8.42
C TRP A 63 -3.50 -27.05 -8.66
N ARG A 64 -4.21 -26.80 -9.77
CA ARG A 64 -4.81 -25.48 -10.04
C ARG A 64 -5.93 -25.11 -9.06
N ALA A 65 -6.71 -26.08 -8.59
CA ALA A 65 -7.70 -25.84 -7.55
C ALA A 65 -7.06 -25.44 -6.21
N TRP A 66 -5.97 -26.11 -5.82
CA TRP A 66 -5.20 -25.74 -4.62
C TRP A 66 -4.51 -24.38 -4.77
N ALA A 67 -3.92 -24.09 -5.93
CA ALA A 67 -3.35 -22.78 -6.22
C ALA A 67 -4.41 -21.68 -6.15
N TRP A 68 -5.61 -21.93 -6.69
CA TRP A 68 -6.73 -21.01 -6.60
C TRP A 68 -7.17 -20.78 -5.15
N ALA A 69 -7.27 -21.85 -4.35
CA ALA A 69 -7.63 -21.73 -2.93
C ALA A 69 -6.59 -20.90 -2.16
N ALA A 70 -5.29 -21.16 -2.37
CA ALA A 70 -4.22 -20.37 -1.76
C ALA A 70 -4.28 -18.89 -2.17
N PHE A 71 -4.50 -18.62 -3.47
CA PHE A 71 -4.69 -17.26 -3.99
C PHE A 71 -5.90 -16.55 -3.36
N ALA A 72 -7.05 -17.24 -3.30
CA ALA A 72 -8.27 -16.69 -2.72
C ALA A 72 -8.10 -16.38 -1.23
N VAL A 73 -7.49 -17.29 -0.46
CA VAL A 73 -7.18 -17.07 0.97
C VAL A 73 -6.24 -15.88 1.14
N ALA A 74 -5.18 -15.77 0.33
CA ALA A 74 -4.25 -14.65 0.38
C ALA A 74 -4.92 -13.29 0.07
N MET A 75 -5.80 -13.24 -0.93
CA MET A 75 -6.56 -12.03 -1.29
C MET A 75 -7.60 -11.65 -0.22
N ILE A 76 -8.28 -12.62 0.35
CA ILE A 76 -9.31 -12.39 1.37
C ILE A 76 -8.66 -11.90 2.68
N THR A 77 -7.57 -12.54 3.10
CA THR A 77 -6.85 -12.15 4.32
C THR A 77 -6.30 -10.73 4.27
N ASP A 78 -5.96 -10.20 3.08
CA ASP A 78 -5.47 -8.82 2.88
C ASP A 78 -6.55 -7.76 3.14
N VAL A 79 -7.79 -8.10 2.85
CA VAL A 79 -8.91 -7.21 3.18
C VAL A 79 -9.14 -7.20 4.69
N PHE A 80 -9.01 -8.37 5.32
CA PHE A 80 -9.26 -8.52 6.75
C PHE A 80 -8.16 -7.90 7.61
N ASP A 81 -6.87 -8.14 7.33
CA ASP A 81 -5.78 -7.58 8.13
C ASP A 81 -5.72 -6.04 8.04
N GLY A 82 -5.97 -5.47 6.86
CA GLY A 82 -6.05 -4.02 6.66
C GLY A 82 -7.23 -3.40 7.39
N HIS A 83 -8.35 -4.12 7.50
CA HIS A 83 -9.47 -3.69 8.33
C HIS A 83 -9.13 -3.78 9.82
N LEU A 84 -8.55 -4.90 10.26
CA LEU A 84 -8.20 -5.15 11.66
C LEU A 84 -7.14 -4.18 12.17
N ALA A 85 -6.10 -3.90 11.38
CA ALA A 85 -5.05 -2.95 11.73
C ALA A 85 -5.61 -1.53 11.95
N ARG A 86 -6.58 -1.11 11.12
CA ARG A 86 -7.23 0.21 11.21
C ARG A 86 -8.20 0.29 12.39
N THR A 87 -8.99 -0.75 12.61
CA THR A 87 -10.02 -0.77 13.67
C THR A 87 -9.40 -0.88 15.06
N TYR A 88 -8.32 -1.66 15.20
CA TYR A 88 -7.68 -1.94 16.49
C TYR A 88 -6.38 -1.14 16.72
N ASN A 89 -6.05 -0.19 15.84
CA ASN A 89 -4.84 0.65 15.91
C ASN A 89 -3.55 -0.17 16.05
N LEU A 90 -3.47 -1.32 15.37
CA LEU A 90 -2.35 -2.28 15.44
C LEU A 90 -1.24 -1.97 14.42
N VAL A 91 -1.01 -0.69 14.14
CA VAL A 91 -0.06 -0.26 13.10
C VAL A 91 1.37 -0.36 13.64
N THR A 92 2.21 -1.17 12.98
CA THR A 92 3.63 -1.33 13.33
C THR A 92 4.54 -0.85 12.21
N ASP A 93 5.80 -0.53 12.53
CA ASP A 93 6.79 -0.13 11.51
C ASP A 93 7.14 -1.28 10.55
N PHE A 94 7.12 -2.52 11.04
CA PHE A 94 7.23 -3.71 10.18
C PHE A 94 6.08 -3.79 9.18
N GLY A 95 4.83 -3.71 9.65
CA GLY A 95 3.64 -3.76 8.79
C GLY A 95 3.64 -2.67 7.72
N LYS A 96 4.03 -1.44 8.06
CA LYS A 96 4.17 -0.33 7.09
C LYS A 96 5.07 -0.65 5.90
N ILE A 97 6.08 -1.49 6.08
CA ILE A 97 7.03 -1.91 5.03
C ILE A 97 6.60 -3.23 4.37
N ALA A 98 6.14 -4.19 5.17
CA ALA A 98 5.77 -5.51 4.71
C ALA A 98 4.46 -5.51 3.90
N ASP A 99 3.45 -4.75 4.32
CA ASP A 99 2.12 -4.76 3.69
C ASP A 99 2.19 -4.33 2.21
N PRO A 100 2.88 -3.24 1.81
CA PRO A 100 2.96 -2.86 0.39
C PRO A 100 3.67 -3.89 -0.50
N ILE A 101 4.54 -4.73 0.08
CA ILE A 101 5.25 -5.80 -0.61
C ILE A 101 4.33 -7.01 -0.74
N ALA A 102 3.74 -7.46 0.38
CA ALA A 102 2.88 -8.63 0.44
C ALA A 102 1.60 -8.46 -0.40
N ASP A 103 0.97 -7.28 -0.36
CA ASP A 103 -0.20 -6.89 -1.16
C ASP A 103 0.03 -7.11 -2.66
N LYS A 104 1.23 -6.75 -3.16
CA LYS A 104 1.58 -6.89 -4.57
C LYS A 104 2.20 -8.24 -4.93
N ALA A 105 2.79 -8.94 -3.96
CA ALA A 105 3.56 -10.15 -4.23
C ALA A 105 2.68 -11.28 -4.76
N ILE A 106 1.52 -11.55 -4.14
CA ILE A 106 0.64 -12.64 -4.58
C ILE A 106 0.05 -12.37 -5.98
N MET A 107 -0.43 -11.15 -6.21
CA MET A 107 -0.98 -10.73 -7.50
C MET A 107 0.08 -10.74 -8.59
N GLY A 108 1.28 -10.24 -8.28
CA GLY A 108 2.38 -10.20 -9.23
C GLY A 108 2.92 -11.59 -9.55
N ALA A 109 3.07 -12.46 -8.55
CA ALA A 109 3.45 -13.85 -8.75
C ALA A 109 2.44 -14.58 -9.65
N ALA A 110 1.14 -14.37 -9.42
CA ALA A 110 0.09 -14.97 -10.26
C ALA A 110 0.18 -14.52 -11.71
N LEU A 111 0.32 -13.22 -11.98
CA LEU A 111 0.43 -12.70 -13.35
C LEU A 111 1.68 -13.23 -14.07
N VAL A 112 2.83 -13.28 -13.38
CA VAL A 112 4.08 -13.80 -13.93
C VAL A 112 3.95 -15.29 -14.24
N CYS A 113 3.45 -16.10 -13.30
CA CYS A 113 3.28 -17.54 -13.50
C CYS A 113 2.30 -17.86 -14.63
N LEU A 114 1.17 -17.15 -14.70
CA LEU A 114 0.20 -17.31 -15.78
C LEU A 114 0.80 -16.92 -17.15
N SER A 115 1.69 -15.93 -17.19
CA SER A 115 2.37 -15.57 -18.43
C SER A 115 3.45 -16.57 -18.83
N SER A 116 4.17 -17.14 -17.85
CA SER A 116 5.14 -18.20 -18.12
C SER A 116 4.50 -19.50 -18.57
N LEU A 117 3.28 -19.80 -18.08
CA LEU A 117 2.45 -20.90 -18.55
C LEU A 117 1.75 -20.57 -19.88
N GLY A 118 1.96 -19.41 -20.48
CA GLY A 118 1.33 -19.03 -21.75
C GLY A 118 -0.19 -18.77 -21.67
N ASP A 119 -0.78 -18.80 -20.47
CA ASP A 119 -2.19 -18.49 -20.25
C ASP A 119 -2.49 -16.99 -20.44
N LEU A 120 -1.49 -16.12 -20.19
CA LEU A 120 -1.59 -14.68 -20.38
C LEU A 120 -0.48 -14.13 -21.29
N PRO A 121 -0.81 -13.20 -22.21
CA PRO A 121 0.21 -12.46 -22.94
C PRO A 121 1.05 -11.57 -22.00
N TRP A 122 2.37 -11.59 -22.18
CA TRP A 122 3.30 -10.80 -21.35
C TRP A 122 3.01 -9.30 -21.30
N TRP A 123 2.41 -8.73 -22.36
CA TRP A 123 2.04 -7.32 -22.37
C TRP A 123 0.96 -7.00 -21.32
N VAL A 124 0.04 -7.92 -21.04
CA VAL A 124 -1.00 -7.74 -19.99
C VAL A 124 -0.34 -7.64 -18.62
N THR A 125 0.55 -8.59 -18.33
CA THR A 125 1.34 -8.63 -17.09
C THR A 125 2.21 -7.40 -16.94
N GLY A 126 2.89 -6.98 -18.01
CA GLY A 126 3.71 -5.77 -18.02
C GLY A 126 2.90 -4.50 -17.72
N VAL A 127 1.71 -4.36 -18.32
CA VAL A 127 0.81 -3.21 -18.06
C VAL A 127 0.35 -3.20 -16.61
N ILE A 128 -0.11 -4.35 -16.09
CA ILE A 128 -0.65 -4.42 -14.73
C ILE A 128 0.45 -4.19 -13.69
N LEU A 129 1.57 -4.93 -13.77
CA LEU A 129 2.70 -4.78 -12.85
C LEU A 129 3.32 -3.40 -12.93
N GLY A 130 3.57 -2.92 -14.15
CA GLY A 130 4.14 -1.59 -14.39
C GLY A 130 3.28 -0.49 -13.78
N ARG A 131 1.96 -0.59 -13.88
CA ARG A 131 1.04 0.34 -13.23
C ARG A 131 1.09 0.23 -11.71
N GLU A 132 1.08 -0.96 -11.13
CA GLU A 132 1.11 -1.12 -9.65
C GLU A 132 2.39 -0.56 -9.02
N LEU A 133 3.54 -0.84 -9.63
CA LEU A 133 4.82 -0.31 -9.20
C LEU A 133 4.92 1.20 -9.49
N GLY A 134 4.52 1.61 -10.70
CA GLY A 134 4.58 3.00 -11.15
C GLY A 134 3.76 3.95 -10.26
N ILE A 135 2.53 3.59 -9.88
CA ILE A 135 1.72 4.43 -8.99
C ILE A 135 2.28 4.47 -7.57
N THR A 136 2.86 3.36 -7.10
CA THR A 136 3.51 3.31 -5.79
C THR A 136 4.67 4.30 -5.75
N LEU A 137 5.56 4.26 -6.75
CA LEU A 137 6.67 5.20 -6.89
C LEU A 137 6.20 6.64 -7.08
N LEU A 138 5.19 6.86 -7.91
CA LEU A 138 4.60 8.18 -8.15
C LEU A 138 4.08 8.81 -6.85
N ARG A 139 3.40 8.03 -6.01
CA ARG A 139 2.89 8.48 -4.72
C ARG A 139 4.03 8.89 -3.78
N PHE A 140 5.12 8.11 -3.74
CA PHE A 140 6.31 8.48 -2.98
C PHE A 140 6.96 9.75 -3.51
N TRP A 141 7.03 9.93 -4.82
CA TRP A 141 7.64 11.11 -5.43
C TRP A 141 6.88 12.41 -5.12
N VAL A 142 5.54 12.36 -5.09
CA VAL A 142 4.73 13.57 -4.85
C VAL A 142 4.41 13.83 -3.38
N ILE A 143 4.78 12.93 -2.46
CA ILE A 143 4.39 13.04 -1.05
C ILE A 143 4.84 14.36 -0.39
N ARG A 144 5.96 14.93 -0.85
CA ARG A 144 6.48 16.24 -0.42
C ARG A 144 5.61 17.43 -0.82
N TYR A 145 4.74 17.26 -1.81
CA TYR A 145 3.82 18.29 -2.31
C TYR A 145 2.38 18.09 -1.82
N GLY A 146 2.07 16.93 -1.25
CA GLY A 146 0.77 16.59 -0.68
C GLY A 146 0.45 15.10 -0.82
N VAL A 147 -0.69 14.70 -0.27
CA VAL A 147 -1.16 13.31 -0.31
C VAL A 147 -2.23 13.16 -1.40
N ILE A 148 -2.03 12.24 -2.34
CA ILE A 148 -3.06 11.90 -3.33
C ILE A 148 -4.14 11.03 -2.63
N PRO A 149 -5.42 11.45 -2.61
CA PRO A 149 -6.48 10.66 -2.02
C PRO A 149 -6.75 9.38 -2.84
N ALA A 150 -7.20 8.32 -2.16
CA ALA A 150 -7.55 7.07 -2.82
C ALA A 150 -8.78 7.24 -3.72
N SER A 151 -8.64 7.01 -5.02
CA SER A 151 -9.76 7.06 -5.98
C SER A 151 -10.74 5.89 -5.78
N ARG A 152 -12.06 6.11 -5.93
CA ARG A 152 -13.08 5.04 -5.91
C ARG A 152 -12.81 3.94 -6.96
N GLY A 153 -12.21 4.30 -8.10
CA GLY A 153 -11.83 3.36 -9.15
C GLY A 153 -10.82 2.29 -8.70
N GLY A 154 -10.06 2.55 -7.63
CA GLY A 154 -9.13 1.56 -7.06
C GLY A 154 -9.83 0.31 -6.55
N LYS A 155 -11.00 0.45 -5.91
CA LYS A 155 -11.76 -0.70 -5.39
C LYS A 155 -12.29 -1.59 -6.50
N MET A 156 -12.87 -0.99 -7.54
CA MET A 156 -13.38 -1.73 -8.71
C MET A 156 -12.24 -2.44 -9.44
N LYS A 157 -11.08 -1.79 -9.56
CA LYS A 157 -9.89 -2.39 -10.14
C LYS A 157 -9.48 -3.66 -9.38
N THR A 158 -9.31 -3.57 -8.05
CA THR A 158 -8.87 -4.73 -7.26
C THR A 158 -9.84 -5.90 -7.38
N LEU A 159 -11.15 -5.64 -7.36
CA LEU A 159 -12.17 -6.69 -7.55
C LEU A 159 -12.13 -7.30 -8.95
N ALA A 160 -12.06 -6.46 -10.00
CA ALA A 160 -12.00 -6.94 -11.37
C ALA A 160 -10.72 -7.75 -11.63
N GLN A 161 -9.57 -7.26 -11.16
CA GLN A 161 -8.28 -7.90 -11.36
C GLN A 161 -8.14 -9.18 -10.54
N GLY A 162 -8.57 -9.18 -9.27
CA GLY A 162 -8.59 -10.38 -8.43
C GLY A 162 -9.50 -11.46 -9.01
N THR A 163 -10.70 -11.08 -9.47
CA THR A 163 -11.62 -12.01 -10.16
C THR A 163 -11.00 -12.53 -11.46
N ALA A 164 -10.45 -11.66 -12.29
CA ALA A 164 -9.81 -12.05 -13.55
C ALA A 164 -8.69 -13.06 -13.29
N VAL A 165 -7.73 -12.72 -12.43
CA VAL A 165 -6.59 -13.59 -12.12
C VAL A 165 -7.05 -14.90 -11.50
N GLY A 166 -8.01 -14.87 -10.56
CA GLY A 166 -8.60 -16.09 -9.99
C GLY A 166 -9.23 -16.99 -11.05
N MET A 167 -9.97 -16.43 -12.01
CA MET A 167 -10.52 -17.20 -13.12
C MET A 167 -9.44 -17.79 -14.04
N TYR A 168 -8.29 -17.12 -14.19
CA TYR A 168 -7.17 -17.67 -14.94
C TYR A 168 -6.40 -18.73 -14.16
N VAL A 169 -6.28 -18.61 -12.83
CA VAL A 169 -5.63 -19.64 -12.01
C VAL A 169 -6.43 -20.94 -12.05
N LEU A 170 -7.75 -20.87 -11.98
CA LEU A 170 -8.62 -22.04 -12.09
C LEU A 170 -8.64 -22.57 -13.53
N ALA A 171 -8.53 -23.89 -13.73
CA ALA A 171 -8.69 -24.53 -15.05
C ALA A 171 -10.16 -24.51 -15.50
N LEU A 172 -10.63 -23.33 -15.93
CA LEU A 172 -11.97 -23.15 -16.46
C LEU A 172 -12.09 -23.70 -17.88
N THR A 173 -13.16 -24.44 -18.15
CA THR A 173 -13.51 -24.97 -19.48
C THR A 173 -14.83 -24.37 -19.99
N GLY A 174 -15.05 -24.40 -21.31
CA GLY A 174 -16.33 -23.99 -21.91
C GLY A 174 -16.60 -22.47 -21.83
N PRO A 175 -17.86 -22.02 -21.67
CA PRO A 175 -18.22 -20.60 -21.70
C PRO A 175 -17.48 -19.74 -20.65
N LEU A 176 -17.14 -20.33 -19.50
CA LEU A 176 -16.36 -19.66 -18.46
C LEU A 176 -14.93 -19.34 -18.91
N ALA A 177 -14.34 -20.17 -19.77
CA ALA A 177 -13.03 -19.94 -20.36
C ALA A 177 -13.01 -18.77 -21.35
N THR A 178 -14.14 -18.48 -22.01
CA THR A 178 -14.31 -17.27 -22.83
C THR A 178 -14.61 -16.06 -21.96
N PHE A 179 -15.42 -16.24 -20.92
CA PHE A 179 -15.79 -15.16 -20.01
C PHE A 179 -14.60 -14.56 -19.28
N ARG A 180 -13.63 -15.39 -18.82
CA ARG A 180 -12.42 -14.91 -18.13
C ARG A 180 -11.65 -13.87 -18.95
N PHE A 181 -11.62 -14.00 -20.29
CA PHE A 181 -10.95 -13.05 -21.18
C PHE A 181 -11.56 -11.66 -21.07
N TRP A 182 -12.90 -11.57 -21.10
CA TRP A 182 -13.61 -10.30 -20.96
C TRP A 182 -13.39 -9.67 -19.58
N VAL A 183 -13.39 -10.49 -18.52
CA VAL A 183 -13.10 -10.00 -17.16
C VAL A 183 -11.66 -9.45 -17.08
N MET A 184 -10.69 -10.12 -17.70
CA MET A 184 -9.32 -9.62 -17.79
C MET A 184 -9.22 -8.34 -18.62
N ALA A 185 -9.93 -8.24 -19.74
CA ALA A 185 -9.95 -7.04 -20.56
C ALA A 185 -10.49 -5.84 -19.77
N VAL A 186 -11.56 -6.03 -18.99
CA VAL A 186 -12.08 -5.00 -18.07
C VAL A 186 -11.06 -4.65 -17.00
N ALA A 187 -10.37 -5.64 -16.41
CA ALA A 187 -9.33 -5.39 -15.42
C ALA A 187 -8.17 -4.54 -16.00
N VAL A 188 -7.72 -4.84 -17.22
CA VAL A 188 -6.70 -4.05 -17.92
C VAL A 188 -7.19 -2.64 -18.22
N ALA A 189 -8.41 -2.49 -18.75
CA ALA A 189 -8.99 -1.18 -19.04
C ALA A 189 -9.08 -0.31 -17.77
N LEU A 190 -9.60 -0.87 -16.67
CA LEU A 190 -9.65 -0.19 -15.38
C LEU A 190 -8.26 0.15 -14.86
N THR A 191 -7.28 -0.74 -15.06
CA THR A 191 -5.88 -0.51 -14.66
C THR A 191 -5.29 0.71 -15.38
N VAL A 192 -5.50 0.79 -16.69
CA VAL A 192 -5.01 1.91 -17.52
C VAL A 192 -5.73 3.20 -17.18
N ILE A 193 -7.07 3.20 -17.16
CA ILE A 193 -7.88 4.40 -16.87
C ILE A 193 -7.51 4.98 -15.50
N THR A 194 -7.51 4.13 -14.46
CA THR A 194 -7.14 4.59 -13.11
C THR A 194 -5.68 5.02 -13.05
N GLY A 195 -4.78 4.36 -13.78
CA GLY A 195 -3.37 4.75 -13.86
C GLY A 195 -3.19 6.16 -14.42
N LEU A 196 -3.88 6.48 -15.53
CA LEU A 196 -3.87 7.81 -16.12
C LEU A 196 -4.44 8.86 -15.16
N ASP A 197 -5.51 8.54 -14.43
CA ASP A 197 -6.09 9.44 -13.43
C ASP A 197 -5.12 9.76 -12.30
N TYR A 198 -4.36 8.77 -11.81
CA TYR A 198 -3.32 8.98 -10.79
C TYR A 198 -2.19 9.86 -11.32
N VAL A 199 -1.75 9.66 -12.57
CA VAL A 199 -0.70 10.49 -13.19
C VAL A 199 -1.17 11.94 -13.31
N LYS A 200 -2.41 12.17 -13.77
CA LYS A 200 -2.99 13.53 -13.85
C LYS A 200 -3.00 14.21 -12.48
N GLN A 201 -3.48 13.51 -11.44
CA GLN A 201 -3.52 14.04 -10.08
C GLN A 201 -2.12 14.38 -9.55
N ALA A 202 -1.13 13.52 -9.80
CA ALA A 202 0.25 13.75 -9.40
C ALA A 202 0.87 15.00 -10.07
N VAL A 203 0.61 15.19 -11.37
CA VAL A 203 1.11 16.36 -12.11
C VAL A 203 0.47 17.65 -11.58
N VAL A 204 -0.84 17.65 -11.34
CA VAL A 204 -1.56 18.81 -10.79
C VAL A 204 -1.03 19.17 -9.40
N LEU A 205 -0.87 18.17 -8.53
CA LEU A 205 -0.37 18.37 -7.17
C LEU A 205 1.05 18.95 -7.15
N ARG A 206 1.95 18.43 -8.01
CA ARG A 206 3.30 18.97 -8.14
C ARG A 206 3.31 20.42 -8.61
N ARG A 207 2.47 20.77 -9.59
CA ARG A 207 2.38 22.15 -10.10
C ARG A 207 1.91 23.12 -9.02
N GLN A 208 0.90 22.73 -8.24
CA GLN A 208 0.39 23.52 -7.11
C GLN A 208 1.46 23.70 -6.02
N GLY A 209 2.17 22.62 -5.66
CA GLY A 209 3.23 22.68 -4.66
C GLY A 209 4.41 23.58 -5.06
N MET A 210 4.81 23.56 -6.34
CA MET A 210 5.85 24.45 -6.85
C MET A 210 5.42 25.92 -6.84
N ALA A 211 4.18 26.21 -7.27
CA ALA A 211 3.64 27.56 -7.26
C ALA A 211 3.51 28.13 -5.84
N ALA A 212 3.15 27.30 -4.86
CA ALA A 212 3.10 27.71 -3.45
C ALA A 212 4.50 28.05 -2.90
N ALA A 213 5.52 27.24 -3.24
CA ALA A 213 6.90 27.50 -2.84
C ALA A 213 7.46 28.79 -3.44
N GLU A 214 7.14 29.08 -4.70
CA GLU A 214 7.55 30.34 -5.36
C GLU A 214 6.90 31.58 -4.73
N ARG A 215 5.63 31.47 -4.30
CA ARG A 215 4.94 32.57 -3.60
C ARG A 215 5.57 32.83 -2.23
N ALA A 216 5.78 31.78 -1.44
CA ALA A 216 6.44 31.91 -0.13
C ALA A 216 7.84 32.55 -0.25
N ALA A 217 8.62 32.16 -1.25
CA ALA A 217 9.95 32.74 -1.48
C ALA A 217 9.91 34.21 -1.94
N ARG A 218 8.83 34.66 -2.60
CA ARG A 218 8.63 36.07 -2.94
C ARG A 218 8.27 36.88 -1.71
N ASP A 219 7.30 36.39 -0.93
CA ASP A 219 6.83 37.06 0.29
C ASP A 219 7.99 37.22 1.31
N GLU A 220 8.86 36.22 1.44
CA GLU A 220 10.06 36.30 2.30
C GLU A 220 11.07 37.35 1.81
N ARG A 221 11.25 37.51 0.49
CA ARG A 221 12.15 38.52 -0.09
C ARG A 221 11.61 39.93 0.07
N GLU A 222 10.30 40.10 -0.11
CA GLU A 222 9.62 41.38 0.11
C GLU A 222 9.71 41.79 1.58
N ALA A 223 9.40 40.88 2.52
CA ALA A 223 9.53 41.14 3.96
C ALA A 223 10.98 41.40 4.40
N ALA A 224 11.98 40.85 3.72
CA ALA A 224 13.39 41.14 3.98
C ALA A 224 13.85 42.49 3.40
N ALA A 225 13.22 42.96 2.32
CA ALA A 225 13.52 44.27 1.72
C ALA A 225 12.88 45.43 2.48
N GLU A 226 11.82 45.18 3.25
CA GLU A 226 11.12 46.18 4.08
C GLU A 226 11.73 46.37 5.48
N ARG A 227 12.77 45.61 5.85
CA ARG A 227 13.49 45.70 7.13
C ARG A 227 14.82 46.44 6.99
#